data_AF-A0A536AQX9-F1
#
_entry.id   AF-A0A536AQX9-F1
#
_cell.length_a   1.000
_cell.length_b   1.000
_cell.length_c   1.000
_cell.angle_alpha   90.00
_cell.angle_beta   90.00
_cell.angle_gamma   90.00
#
_symmetry.space_group_name_H-M   'P 1'
#
loop_
_entity.id
_entity.type
_entity.pdbx_description
1 polymer ?
#
loop_
_entity_poly.entity_id
_entity_poly.type
_entity_poly.pdbx_seq_one_letter_code
_entity_poly.pdbx_strand_id
1 'polypeptide(L)'
;MGRAARFFAAGFDTAAIGVLAWSETGGRFAATFSEYILWGSVLAAAICALVILVENLAPVAWIGIGYILFGGLLTQGSPHYGFVLLALALAPMVPRPRGSLSLGIAIAAVSALVSRVAIAFAP
;
A
#
# COMPACT_ATOMS: atom_id res chain seq x y z
N MET A 1 -2.40 -3.59 21.54
CA MET A 1 -1.81 -2.38 20.95
C MET A 1 -2.91 -1.33 20.81
N GLY A 2 -2.72 -0.12 21.35
CA GLY A 2 -3.72 0.95 21.28
C GLY A 2 -3.83 1.57 19.87
N ARG A 3 -4.97 2.22 19.58
CA ARG A 3 -5.27 2.82 18.28
C ARG A 3 -4.22 3.84 17.84
N ALA A 4 -3.80 4.72 18.76
CA ALA A 4 -2.76 5.71 18.51
C ALA A 4 -1.42 5.05 18.12
N ALA A 5 -1.02 3.97 18.79
CA ALA A 5 0.23 3.27 18.48
C ALA A 5 0.21 2.65 17.08
N ARG A 6 -0.93 2.10 16.64
CA ARG A 6 -1.10 1.59 15.27
C ARG A 6 -1.08 2.71 14.23
N PHE A 7 -1.69 3.85 14.53
CA PHE A 7 -1.65 5.03 13.67
C PHE A 7 -0.23 5.56 13.49
N PHE A 8 0.52 5.74 14.59
CA PHE A 8 1.90 6.20 14.53
C PHE A 8 2.81 5.20 13.81
N ALA A 9 2.62 3.90 14.02
CA ALA A 9 3.36 2.87 13.28
C ALA A 9 3.05 2.91 11.78
N ALA A 10 1.77 2.98 11.39
CA ALA A 10 1.39 3.11 9.98
C ALA A 10 1.84 4.43 9.35
N GLY A 11 1.88 5.52 10.13
CA GLY A 11 2.43 6.81 9.71
C GLY A 11 3.95 6.74 9.49
N PHE A 12 4.66 6.03 10.35
CA PHE A 12 6.09 5.75 10.16
C PHE A 12 6.32 4.88 8.91
N ASP A 13 5.52 3.83 8.72
CA ASP A 13 5.59 2.99 7.51
C ASP A 13 5.33 3.82 6.25
N THR A 14 4.40 4.79 6.31
CA THR A 14 4.15 5.73 5.21
C THR A 14 5.39 6.57 4.90
N ALA A 15 6.07 7.09 5.91
CA ALA A 15 7.31 7.83 5.73
C ALA A 15 8.42 6.94 5.16
N ALA A 16 8.54 5.69 5.61
CA ALA A 16 9.50 4.72 5.10
C ALA A 16 9.23 4.36 3.62
N ILE A 17 7.97 4.16 3.23
CA ILE A 17 7.56 3.98 1.83
C ILE A 17 7.91 5.23 1.01
N GLY A 18 7.75 6.44 1.57
CA GLY A 18 8.14 7.70 0.94
C GLY A 18 9.65 7.80 0.68
N VAL A 19 10.47 7.42 1.65
CA VAL A 19 11.94 7.38 1.49
C VAL A 19 12.36 6.36 0.45
N LEU A 20 11.73 5.18 0.43
CA LEU A 20 11.99 4.16 -0.57
C LEU A 20 11.58 4.63 -1.97
N ALA A 21 10.41 5.25 -2.11
CA ALA A 21 9.99 5.85 -3.37
C ALA A 21 11.01 6.91 -3.83
N TRP A 22 11.45 7.80 -2.95
CA TRP A 22 12.48 8.79 -3.28
C TRP A 22 13.80 8.14 -3.73
N SER A 23 14.25 7.08 -3.05
CA SER A 23 15.48 6.35 -3.39
C SER A 23 15.39 5.63 -4.73
N GLU A 24 14.24 5.02 -5.02
CA GLU A 24 13.97 4.24 -6.23
C GLU A 24 13.77 5.15 -7.45
N THR A 25 13.15 6.32 -7.27
CA THR A 25 12.93 7.28 -8.35
C THR A 25 14.03 8.34 -8.46
N GLY A 26 15.01 8.35 -7.56
CA GLY A 26 16.04 9.40 -7.48
C GLY A 26 15.46 10.79 -7.20
N GLY A 27 14.32 10.86 -6.49
CA GLY A 27 13.57 12.09 -6.23
C GLY A 27 12.73 12.59 -7.40
N ARG A 28 12.67 11.85 -8.51
CA ARG A 28 11.80 12.18 -9.65
C ARG A 28 10.37 11.77 -9.33
N PHE A 29 9.43 12.62 -9.72
CA PHE A 29 8.00 12.38 -9.58
C PHE A 29 7.40 12.30 -10.98
N ALA A 30 6.72 11.19 -11.27
CA ALA A 30 5.92 11.01 -12.48
C ALA A 30 6.67 11.16 -13.82
N ALA A 31 7.98 10.89 -13.89
CA ALA A 31 8.68 10.88 -15.18
C ALA A 31 8.46 9.58 -15.94
N THR A 32 8.22 8.48 -15.22
CA THR A 32 7.80 7.20 -15.79
C THR A 32 6.59 6.64 -15.06
N PHE A 33 5.89 5.75 -15.72
CA PHE A 33 4.69 5.12 -15.21
C PHE A 33 4.96 4.31 -13.92
N SER A 34 6.15 3.70 -13.80
CA SER A 34 6.59 3.00 -12.58
C SER A 34 6.74 3.97 -11.40
N GLU A 35 7.32 5.16 -11.62
CA GLU A 35 7.46 6.19 -10.59
C GLU A 35 6.10 6.65 -10.07
N TYR A 36 5.10 6.80 -10.94
CA TYR A 36 3.74 7.19 -10.52
C TYR A 36 3.13 6.15 -9.57
N ILE A 37 3.36 4.86 -9.81
CA ILE A 37 2.88 3.77 -8.95
C ILE A 37 3.62 3.73 -7.61
N LEU A 38 4.94 3.95 -7.61
CA LEU A 38 5.74 3.99 -6.39
C LEU A 38 5.30 5.13 -5.46
N TRP A 39 5.08 6.32 -6.03
CA TRP A 39 4.52 7.45 -5.29
C TRP A 39 3.07 7.25 -4.88
N GLY A 40 2.26 6.59 -5.71
CA GLY A 40 0.90 6.18 -5.36
C GLY A 40 0.86 5.24 -4.15
N SER A 41 1.91 4.43 -3.95
CA SER A 41 2.03 3.51 -2.81
C SER A 41 2.20 4.27 -1.48
N VAL A 42 2.86 5.43 -1.51
CA VAL A 42 2.96 6.35 -0.35
C VAL A 42 1.57 6.86 0.03
N LEU A 43 0.78 7.25 -0.98
CA LEU A 43 -0.59 7.74 -0.80
C LEU A 43 -1.51 6.63 -0.25
N ALA A 44 -1.37 5.40 -0.77
CA ALA A 44 -2.09 4.23 -0.27
C ALA A 44 -1.76 3.92 1.20
N ALA A 45 -0.48 4.05 1.60
CA ALA A 45 -0.06 3.86 2.99
C ALA A 45 -0.62 4.95 3.92
N ALA A 46 -0.63 6.22 3.47
CA ALA A 46 -1.25 7.31 4.21
C ALA A 46 -2.75 7.08 4.42
N ILE A 47 -3.45 6.58 3.40
CA ILE A 47 -4.86 6.20 3.50
C ILE A 47 -5.03 5.06 4.51
N CYS A 48 -4.16 4.05 4.51
CA CYS A 48 -4.20 2.97 5.50
C CYS A 48 -4.06 3.51 6.93
N ALA A 49 -3.14 4.44 7.17
CA ALA A 49 -2.98 5.10 8.47
C ALA A 49 -4.26 5.85 8.88
N LEU A 50 -4.87 6.62 7.97
CA LEU A 50 -6.12 7.33 8.25
C LEU A 50 -7.28 6.38 8.56
N VAL A 51 -7.40 5.26 7.86
CA VAL A 51 -8.45 4.26 8.10
C VAL A 51 -8.34 3.64 9.50
N ILE A 52 -7.14 3.52 10.07
CA ILE A 52 -6.94 3.06 11.45
C ILE A 52 -7.63 3.99 12.47
N LEU A 53 -7.76 5.29 12.17
CA LEU A 53 -8.46 6.25 13.04
C LEU A 53 -9.99 6.14 12.90
N VAL A 54 -10.48 5.87 11.69
CA VAL A 54 -11.91 5.92 11.35
C VAL A 54 -12.63 4.60 11.62
N GLU A 55 -11.91 3.47 11.64
CA GLU A 55 -12.38 2.08 11.90
C GLU A 55 -13.48 1.51 10.97
N ASN A 56 -14.25 2.36 10.29
CA ASN A 56 -15.39 1.96 9.45
C ASN A 56 -15.01 1.65 8.00
N LEU A 57 -13.76 1.89 7.60
CA LEU A 57 -13.29 1.77 6.23
C LEU A 57 -12.26 0.64 6.04
N ALA A 58 -12.38 -0.44 6.84
CA ALA A 58 -11.49 -1.59 6.76
C ALA A 58 -11.22 -2.07 5.31
N PRO A 59 -12.22 -2.23 4.41
CA PRO A 59 -11.96 -2.66 3.04
C PRO A 59 -11.03 -1.72 2.26
N VAL A 60 -11.12 -0.41 2.49
CA VAL A 60 -10.32 0.60 1.77
C VAL A 60 -8.83 0.45 2.09
N ALA A 61 -8.49 0.19 3.35
CA ALA A 61 -7.10 -0.02 3.72
C ALA A 61 -6.53 -1.33 3.16
N TRP A 62 -7.33 -2.40 3.06
CA TRP A 62 -6.88 -3.63 2.38
C TRP A 62 -6.72 -3.45 0.87
N ILE A 63 -7.54 -2.61 0.23
CA ILE A 63 -7.33 -2.20 -1.16
C ILE A 63 -5.99 -1.47 -1.30
N GLY A 64 -5.69 -0.54 -0.39
CA GLY A 64 -4.42 0.18 -0.32
C GLY A 64 -3.21 -0.76 -0.16
N ILE A 65 -3.28 -1.74 0.73
CA ILE A 65 -2.24 -2.77 0.89
C ILE A 65 -2.01 -3.51 -0.43
N GLY A 66 -3.07 -3.91 -1.14
CA GLY A 66 -2.93 -4.57 -2.43
C GLY A 66 -2.34 -3.68 -3.53
N TYR A 67 -2.61 -2.37 -3.49
CA TYR A 67 -1.95 -1.40 -4.38
C TYR A 67 -0.45 -1.32 -4.11
N ILE A 68 -0.03 -1.27 -2.84
CA ILE A 68 1.39 -1.28 -2.45
C ILE A 68 2.05 -2.59 -2.88
N LEU A 69 1.38 -3.73 -2.74
CA LEU A 69 1.88 -5.03 -3.22
C LEU A 69 2.02 -5.06 -4.75
N PHE A 70 1.07 -4.46 -5.48
CA PHE A 70 1.20 -4.28 -6.92
C PHE A 70 2.42 -3.42 -7.26
N GLY A 71 2.61 -2.29 -6.56
CA GLY A 71 3.77 -1.41 -6.71
C GLY A 71 5.11 -2.07 -6.39
N GLY A 72 5.12 -3.06 -5.50
CA GLY A 72 6.33 -3.81 -5.12
C GLY A 72 6.65 -5.02 -6.01
N LEU A 73 5.63 -5.72 -6.53
CA LEU A 73 5.81 -7.01 -7.20
C LEU A 73 5.57 -7.00 -8.71
N LEU A 74 4.80 -6.04 -9.22
CA LEU A 74 4.24 -6.11 -10.59
C LEU A 74 4.59 -4.89 -11.46
N THR A 75 5.44 -4.00 -10.95
CA THR A 75 6.02 -2.83 -11.64
C THR A 75 7.30 -3.20 -12.40
N GLN A 76 7.73 -2.32 -13.32
CA GLN A 76 9.00 -2.46 -14.04
C GLN A 76 10.17 -2.22 -13.09
N GLY A 77 11.12 -3.17 -13.02
CA GLY A 77 12.21 -3.17 -12.03
C GLY A 77 11.95 -4.05 -10.80
N SER A 78 10.82 -4.75 -10.77
CA SER A 78 10.44 -5.68 -9.70
C SER A 78 11.46 -6.83 -9.51
N PRO A 79 11.64 -7.33 -8.27
CA PRO A 79 10.86 -7.01 -7.06
C PRO A 79 11.47 -5.91 -6.16
N HIS A 80 10.63 -4.96 -5.75
CA HIS A 80 10.98 -3.94 -4.75
C HIS A 80 10.65 -4.45 -3.33
N TYR A 81 11.59 -5.21 -2.75
CA TYR A 81 11.37 -5.90 -1.46
C TYR A 81 10.96 -4.96 -0.31
N GLY A 82 11.41 -3.70 -0.33
CA GLY A 82 11.04 -2.71 0.70
C GLY A 82 9.53 -2.45 0.77
N PHE A 83 8.87 -2.26 -0.39
CA PHE A 83 7.42 -2.04 -0.46
C PHE A 83 6.63 -3.28 -0.04
N VAL A 84 7.11 -4.47 -0.38
CA VAL A 84 6.48 -5.74 0.01
C VAL A 84 6.55 -5.95 1.52
N LEU A 85 7.71 -5.71 2.13
CA LEU A 85 7.88 -5.82 3.58
C LEU A 85 7.02 -4.81 4.34
N LEU A 86 6.93 -3.56 3.84
CA LEU A 86 6.08 -2.53 4.45
C LEU A 86 4.58 -2.83 4.28
N ALA A 87 4.17 -3.38 3.13
CA ALA A 87 2.79 -3.86 2.96
C ALA A 87 2.43 -4.98 3.95
N LEU A 88 3.37 -5.91 4.18
CA LEU A 88 3.22 -6.97 5.17
C LEU A 88 3.20 -6.43 6.61
N ALA A 89 3.98 -5.39 6.90
CA ALA A 89 3.99 -4.71 8.20
C ALA A 89 2.66 -3.99 8.49
N LEU A 90 2.02 -3.42 7.46
CA LEU A 90 0.72 -2.74 7.57
C LEU A 90 -0.45 -3.70 7.79
N ALA A 91 -0.39 -4.94 7.27
CA ALA A 91 -1.47 -5.92 7.35
C ALA A 91 -2.02 -6.20 8.77
N PRO A 92 -1.18 -6.41 9.83
CA PRO A 92 -1.68 -6.59 11.20
C PRO A 92 -2.12 -5.28 11.89
N MET A 93 -1.78 -4.12 11.33
CA MET A 93 -2.12 -2.81 11.91
C MET A 93 -3.51 -2.32 11.49
N VAL A 94 -3.95 -2.69 10.29
CA VAL A 94 -5.22 -2.28 9.69
C VAL A 94 -6.41 -3.08 10.26
N PRO A 95 -7.59 -2.45 10.45
CA PRO A 95 -8.79 -3.18 10.88
C PRO A 95 -9.19 -4.31 9.91
N ARG A 96 -9.68 -5.43 10.46
CA ARG A 96 -10.06 -6.61 9.66
C ARG A 96 -11.47 -6.45 9.08
N PRO A 97 -11.68 -6.61 7.77
CA PRO A 97 -12.99 -6.54 7.16
C PRO A 97 -13.85 -7.69 7.69
N ARG A 98 -14.94 -7.36 8.38
CA ARG A 98 -15.87 -8.32 9.01
C ARG A 98 -15.17 -9.30 9.98
N GLY A 99 -14.06 -8.91 10.59
CA GLY A 99 -13.28 -9.75 11.51
C GLY A 99 -12.45 -10.86 10.85
N SER A 100 -12.49 -11.02 9.52
CA SER A 100 -11.78 -12.08 8.81
C SER A 100 -10.47 -11.60 8.18
N LEU A 101 -9.38 -12.32 8.46
CA LEU A 101 -8.06 -12.04 7.88
C LEU A 101 -7.97 -12.56 6.44
N SER A 102 -8.58 -13.71 6.14
CA SER A 102 -8.61 -14.26 4.77
C SER A 102 -9.36 -13.35 3.81
N LEU A 103 -10.40 -12.66 4.27
CA LEU A 103 -11.16 -11.70 3.48
C LEU A 103 -10.30 -10.45 3.17
N GLY A 104 -9.52 -9.98 4.14
CA GLY A 104 -8.54 -8.92 3.92
C GLY A 104 -7.49 -9.29 2.86
N ILE A 105 -6.88 -10.48 3.00
CA ILE A 105 -5.91 -10.99 2.01
C ILE A 105 -6.55 -11.14 0.63
N ALA A 106 -7.78 -11.67 0.56
CA ALA A 106 -8.49 -11.80 -0.71
C ALA A 106 -8.72 -10.43 -1.37
N ILE A 107 -9.13 -9.42 -0.59
CA ILE A 107 -9.29 -8.05 -1.10
C ILE A 107 -7.96 -7.50 -1.61
N ALA A 108 -6.87 -7.67 -0.87
CA ALA A 108 -5.56 -7.19 -1.28
C ALA A 108 -5.04 -7.91 -2.54
N ALA A 109 -5.26 -9.22 -2.65
CA ALA A 109 -4.87 -9.99 -3.83
C ALA A 109 -5.68 -9.59 -5.07
N VAL A 110 -7.00 -9.45 -4.91
CA VAL A 110 -7.89 -8.99 -5.99
C VAL A 110 -7.56 -7.55 -6.37
N SER A 111 -7.33 -6.65 -5.42
CA SER A 111 -6.98 -5.27 -5.74
C SER A 111 -5.62 -5.19 -6.43
N ALA A 112 -4.61 -5.97 -6.03
CA ALA A 112 -3.33 -6.02 -6.73
C ALA A 112 -3.48 -6.47 -8.19
N LEU A 113 -4.30 -7.50 -8.45
CA LEU A 113 -4.60 -7.99 -9.79
C LEU A 113 -5.40 -6.97 -10.61
N VAL A 114 -6.45 -6.38 -10.02
CA VAL A 114 -7.26 -5.34 -10.67
C VAL A 114 -6.43 -4.11 -10.97
N SER A 115 -5.56 -3.68 -10.05
CA SER A 115 -4.63 -2.57 -10.28
C SER A 115 -3.73 -2.88 -11.47
N ARG A 116 -3.14 -4.08 -11.57
CA ARG A 116 -2.36 -4.50 -12.75
C ARG A 116 -3.17 -4.41 -14.04
N VAL A 117 -4.38 -4.95 -14.04
CA VAL A 117 -5.25 -4.99 -15.23
C VAL A 117 -5.70 -3.59 -15.63
N ALA A 118 -6.24 -2.81 -14.69
CA ALA A 118 -6.71 -1.45 -14.92
C ALA A 118 -5.60 -0.55 -15.48
N ILE A 119 -4.37 -0.76 -15.02
CA ILE A 119 -3.17 -0.07 -15.47
C ILE A 119 -2.71 -0.53 -16.86
N ALA A 120 -2.79 -1.82 -17.16
CA ALA A 120 -2.47 -2.33 -18.50
C ALA A 120 -3.42 -1.80 -19.59
N PHE A 121 -4.63 -1.39 -19.20
CA PHE A 121 -5.63 -0.78 -20.09
C PHE A 121 -5.72 0.76 -19.95
N ALA A 122 -4.86 1.38 -19.16
CA ALA A 122 -4.78 2.84 -19.09
C ALA A 122 -4.10 3.37 -20.37
N PRO A 123 -4.67 4.38 -21.05
CA PRO A 123 -4.17 4.91 -22.33
C PRO A 123 -2.85 5.68 -22.20
#